data_AF-R7U184-F1
#
_entry.id   AF-R7U184-F1
#
_cell.length_a   1.000
_cell.length_b   1.000
_cell.length_c   1.000
_cell.angle_alpha   90.00
_cell.angle_beta   90.00
_cell.angle_gamma   90.00
#
_symmetry.space_group_name_H-M   'P 1'
#
loop_
_entity.id
_entity.type
_entity.pdbx_description
1 polymer ?
#
loop_
_entity_poly.entity_id
_entity_poly.type
_entity_poly.pdbx_seq_one_letter_code
_entity_poly.pdbx_strand_id
1 'polypeptide(L)' 'LRALSDGGGGGSSSSGMSSGGAKYKLAEHRYGREEMLALLCYSKETPSEILEIPPIAVEKSQKPLALIPLSEEEQ' A
#
# COMPACT_ATOMS: atom_id res chain seq x y z
N LEU A 1 7.07 -26.89 18.41
CA LEU A 1 5.75 -26.26 18.65
C LEU A 1 5.63 -25.03 17.76
N ARG A 2 5.03 -25.15 16.57
CA ARG A 2 4.64 -24.02 15.71
C ARG A 2 3.21 -23.66 16.11
N ALA A 3 3.07 -22.68 16.98
CA ALA A 3 1.78 -22.13 17.36
C ALA A 3 1.81 -20.63 17.03
N LEU A 4 0.70 -20.17 16.44
CA LEU A 4 0.30 -18.78 16.24
C LEU A 4 0.79 -18.09 14.95
N SER A 5 0.04 -18.28 13.86
CA SER A 5 -0.60 -17.14 13.17
C SER A 5 -1.69 -17.68 12.26
N ASP A 6 -2.87 -17.90 12.85
CA ASP A 6 -4.11 -17.97 12.09
C ASP A 6 -4.39 -16.53 11.61
N GLY A 7 -3.89 -16.22 10.41
CA GLY A 7 -4.13 -14.96 9.72
C GLY A 7 -5.56 -14.89 9.18
N GLY A 8 -6.54 -14.89 10.07
CA GLY A 8 -7.91 -14.51 9.76
C GLY A 8 -8.01 -13.00 9.57
N GLY A 9 -7.73 -12.52 8.35
CA GLY A 9 -7.76 -11.09 8.03
C GLY A 9 -7.59 -10.87 6.53
N GLY A 10 -8.71 -10.87 5.82
CA GLY A 10 -8.81 -10.96 4.37
C GLY A 10 -7.91 -10.00 3.58
N GLY A 11 -7.18 -10.57 2.62
CA GLY A 11 -6.40 -9.78 1.69
C GLY A 11 -5.53 -10.57 0.74
N SER A 12 -5.91 -11.79 0.35
CA SER A 12 -5.36 -12.52 -0.81
C SER A 12 -6.08 -13.85 -0.99
N SER A 13 -7.29 -13.81 -1.57
CA SER A 13 -7.95 -15.00 -2.09
C SER A 13 -8.63 -14.67 -3.41
N SER A 14 -7.88 -14.77 -4.51
CA SER A 14 -8.45 -14.93 -5.85
C SER A 14 -8.90 -16.37 -6.11
N SER A 15 -9.45 -17.03 -5.09
CA SER A 15 -9.84 -18.43 -5.16
C SER A 15 -11.06 -18.67 -4.28
N GLY A 16 -12.20 -18.92 -4.93
CA GLY A 16 -13.38 -19.51 -4.30
C GLY A 16 -14.58 -18.58 -4.13
N MET A 17 -15.70 -19.01 -4.70
CA MET A 17 -17.07 -18.58 -4.45
C MET A 17 -17.52 -17.23 -5.05
N SER A 18 -18.12 -17.30 -6.24
CA SER A 18 -19.33 -16.50 -6.50
C SER A 18 -20.46 -17.43 -6.91
N SER A 19 -21.03 -18.12 -5.92
CA SER A 19 -22.37 -18.67 -6.03
C SER A 19 -23.35 -17.50 -5.86
N GLY A 20 -23.87 -16.98 -6.97
CA GLY A 20 -25.20 -16.37 -7.08
C GLY A 20 -25.65 -15.29 -6.08
N GLY A 21 -24.77 -14.48 -5.50
CA GLY A 21 -25.13 -13.37 -4.59
C GLY A 21 -25.10 -12.01 -5.28
N ALA A 22 -25.99 -11.09 -4.87
CA ALA A 22 -26.12 -9.75 -5.42
C ALA A 22 -24.77 -9.05 -5.66
N LYS A 23 -24.57 -8.52 -6.88
CA LYS A 23 -23.38 -7.74 -7.23
C LYS A 23 -23.47 -6.40 -6.50
N TYR A 24 -22.88 -6.29 -5.31
CA TYR A 24 -22.77 -5.00 -4.62
C TYR A 24 -22.00 -4.03 -5.52
N LYS A 25 -22.49 -2.79 -5.66
CA LYS A 25 -21.80 -1.77 -6.47
C LYS A 25 -20.43 -1.56 -5.85
N LEU A 26 -19.39 -1.86 -6.63
CA LEU A 26 -18.03 -1.59 -6.24
C LEU A 26 -17.78 -0.07 -6.21
N ALA A 27 -16.88 0.39 -5.34
CA ALA A 27 -16.42 1.78 -5.41
C ALA A 27 -15.79 2.06 -6.78
N GLU A 28 -16.05 3.27 -7.29
CA GLU A 28 -15.67 3.70 -8.64
C GLU A 28 -14.16 3.87 -8.79
N HIS A 29 -13.47 4.24 -7.71
CA HIS A 29 -12.02 4.38 -7.65
C HIS A 29 -11.45 3.41 -6.61
N ARG A 30 -10.90 2.30 -7.08
CA ARG A 30 -10.19 1.31 -6.25
C ARG A 30 -8.89 0.98 -6.93
N TYR A 31 -7.81 1.02 -6.15
CA TYR A 31 -6.46 0.73 -6.61
C TYR A 31 -5.84 -0.26 -5.62
N GLY A 32 -5.44 -1.42 -6.12
CA GLY A 32 -4.64 -2.39 -5.38
C GLY A 32 -3.22 -1.88 -5.15
N ARG A 33 -2.43 -2.63 -4.38
CA ARG A 33 -1.06 -2.27 -4.04
C ARG A 33 -0.20 -2.00 -5.28
N GLU A 34 -0.17 -2.94 -6.23
CA GLU A 34 0.66 -2.80 -7.43
C GLU A 34 0.17 -1.67 -8.35
N GLU A 35 -1.15 -1.46 -8.42
CA GLU A 35 -1.73 -0.35 -9.18
C GLU A 35 -1.33 1.00 -8.57
N MET A 36 -1.37 1.13 -7.24
CA MET A 36 -0.91 2.33 -6.54
C MET A 36 0.58 2.59 -6.74
N LEU A 37 1.42 1.55 -6.69
CA LEU A 37 2.86 1.67 -6.93
C LEU A 37 3.18 2.05 -8.38
N ALA A 38 2.40 1.55 -9.35
CA ALA A 38 2.54 1.90 -10.75
C ALA A 38 2.17 3.36 -11.06
N LEU A 39 1.30 3.98 -10.25
CA LEU A 39 0.89 5.39 -10.41
C LEU A 39 1.89 6.40 -9.84
N LEU A 40 2.97 5.94 -9.19
CA LEU A 40 3.96 6.82 -8.57
C LEU A 40 4.77 7.61 -9.61
N CYS A 41 4.89 8.93 -9.38
CA CYS A 41 5.72 9.82 -10.18
C CYS A 41 6.72 10.56 -9.26
N TYR A 42 8.03 10.33 -9.48
CA TYR A 42 9.11 10.84 -8.62
C TYR A 42 9.47 12.32 -8.84
N SER A 43 8.91 12.96 -9.87
CA SER A 43 9.24 14.34 -10.25
C SER A 43 8.35 15.39 -9.57
N LYS A 44 7.60 15.02 -8.53
CA LYS A 44 6.69 15.94 -7.84
C LYS A 44 7.43 16.64 -6.70
N GLU A 45 7.38 17.97 -6.71
CA GLU A 45 7.87 18.80 -5.61
C GLU A 45 7.06 18.53 -4.33
N THR A 46 7.71 18.66 -3.17
CA THR A 46 7.03 18.54 -1.88
C THR A 46 6.01 19.68 -1.75
N PRO A 47 4.74 19.39 -1.41
CA PRO A 47 3.70 20.41 -1.30
C PRO A 47 4.03 21.42 -0.19
N SER A 48 3.67 22.68 -0.42
CA SER A 48 3.98 23.82 0.47
C SER A 48 3.52 23.61 1.90
N GLU A 49 2.35 23.00 2.08
CA GLU A 49 1.74 22.79 3.39
C GLU A 49 2.59 21.86 4.28
N ILE A 50 3.35 20.94 3.68
CA ILE A 50 4.26 20.05 4.41
C ILE A 50 5.52 20.82 4.86
N LEU A 51 5.99 21.78 4.06
CA LEU A 51 7.16 22.61 4.41
C LEU A 51 6.92 23.50 5.62
N GLU A 52 5.65 23.86 5.90
CA GLU A 52 5.24 24.58 7.11
C GLU A 52 5.38 23.75 8.39
N ILE A 53 5.64 22.44 8.27
CA ILE A 53 5.85 21.51 9.40
C ILE A 53 7.27 20.90 9.31
N PRO A 54 8.33 21.68 9.59
CA PRO A 54 9.72 21.25 9.44
C PRO A 54 10.11 19.89 10.05
N PRO A 55 9.64 19.48 11.24
CA PRO A 55 10.10 18.22 11.84
C PRO A 55 9.69 16.96 11.06
N ILE A 56 8.68 17.06 10.18
CA ILE A 56 8.23 15.94 9.33
C ILE A 56 8.47 16.20 7.84
N ALA A 57 8.99 17.37 7.49
CA ALA A 57 9.21 17.75 6.11
C ALA A 57 10.41 17.01 5.53
N VAL A 58 10.22 16.39 4.37
CA VAL A 58 11.30 15.80 3.58
C VAL A 58 11.37 16.53 2.24
N GLU A 59 12.47 17.23 2.00
CA GLU A 59 12.65 18.06 0.79
C GLU A 59 12.70 17.22 -0.49
N LYS A 60 13.21 15.99 -0.40
CA LYS A 60 13.35 15.08 -1.54
C LYS A 60 12.29 13.99 -1.49
N SER A 61 11.51 13.84 -2.55
CA SER A 61 10.56 12.73 -2.70
C SER A 61 11.25 11.39 -2.48
N GLN A 62 10.71 10.58 -1.58
CA GLN A 62 11.25 9.25 -1.25
C GLN A 62 10.57 8.15 -2.06
N LYS A 63 11.28 7.06 -2.30
CA LYS A 63 10.71 5.84 -2.89
C LYS A 63 9.88 5.09 -1.85
N PRO A 64 8.73 4.49 -2.20
CA PRO A 64 8.02 3.61 -1.30
C PRO A 64 8.89 2.46 -0.84
N LEU A 65 8.87 2.17 0.47
CA LEU A 65 9.60 1.05 1.08
C LEU A 65 9.24 -0.29 0.44
N ALA A 66 8.02 -0.43 -0.07
CA ALA A 66 7.56 -1.57 -0.87
C ALA A 66 8.47 -1.94 -2.06
N LEU A 67 9.28 -0.99 -2.55
CA LEU A 67 10.19 -1.16 -3.68
C LEU A 67 11.66 -1.16 -3.24
N ILE A 68 11.92 -1.22 -1.93
CA ILE A 68 13.24 -1.25 -1.33
C ILE A 68 13.39 -2.64 -0.69
N PRO A 69 14.46 -3.39 -1.00
CA PRO A 69 14.73 -4.64 -0.30
C PRO A 69 15.02 -4.34 1.18
N LEU A 70 14.65 -5.25 2.07
CA LEU A 70 14.98 -5.17 3.49
C LEU A 70 16.50 -5.09 3.66
N SER A 71 16.95 -4.22 4.55
CA SER A 71 18.33 -4.21 5.02
C SER A 71 18.60 -5.37 6.00
N GLU A 72 19.87 -5.66 6.28
CA GLU A 72 20.23 -6.71 7.25
C GLU A 72 19.74 -6.39 8.67
N GLU A 73 19.61 -5.11 9.03
CA GLU A 73 19.08 -4.69 10.33
C GLU A 73 17.57 -4.92 10.46
N GLU A 74 16.86 -5.02 9.34
CA GLU A 74 15.40 -5.16 9.27
C GLU A 74 14.93 -6.61 9.07
N GLN A 75 15.85 -7.57 8.83
CA GLN A 75 15.56 -9.00 8.64
C GLN A 75 15.40 -9.77 9.96
#